data_AF-A0A6N7API4-F1
#
_entry.id   AF-A0A6N7API4-F1
#
_cell.length_a   1.000
_cell.length_b   1.000
_cell.length_c   1.000
_cell.angle_alpha   90.00
_cell.angle_beta   90.00
_cell.angle_gamma   90.00
#
_symmetry.space_group_name_H-M   'P 1'
#
loop_
_entity.id
_entity.type
_entity.pdbx_description
1 polymer ?
#
loop_
_entity_poly.entity_id
_entity_poly.type
_entity_poly.pdbx_seq_one_letter_code
_entity_poly.pdbx_strand_id
1 'polypeptide(L)'
;MQDSGEKRESERTPYNDTITFSVLFTESEDLKKIEIEGKIINTTQAGIGIVTNFPLEAGHVLQWADEHQKGKLHMASVRWSQELEDYFRAGAMFI
;
A
#
# COMPACT_ATOMS: atom_id res chain seq x y z
N MET A 1 -1.69 -34.31 0.46
CA MET A 1 -0.70 -33.40 1.09
C MET A 1 -0.70 -32.12 0.26
N GLN A 2 -1.24 -31.04 0.81
CA GLN A 2 -1.28 -29.73 0.13
C GLN A 2 0.03 -29.02 0.46
N ASP A 3 0.98 -29.05 -0.48
CA ASP A 3 2.13 -28.17 -0.44
C ASP A 3 1.71 -26.86 -1.12
N SER A 4 1.17 -25.94 -0.31
CA SER A 4 0.77 -24.61 -0.78
C SER A 4 2.03 -23.78 -0.97
N GLY A 5 2.61 -23.90 -2.17
CA GLY A 5 3.82 -23.21 -2.60
C GLY A 5 3.84 -21.74 -2.16
N GLU A 6 4.85 -21.42 -1.36
CA GLU A 6 5.12 -20.07 -0.88
C GLU A 6 5.46 -19.18 -2.09
N LYS A 7 4.48 -18.40 -2.57
CA LYS A 7 4.62 -17.51 -3.73
C LYS A 7 5.39 -16.21 -3.43
N ARG A 8 6.19 -16.15 -2.36
CA ARG A 8 6.79 -14.90 -1.90
C ARG A 8 8.31 -14.94 -2.07
N GLU A 9 8.83 -13.99 -2.83
CA GLU A 9 10.25 -13.85 -3.12
C GLU A 9 11.07 -13.21 -1.97
N SER A 10 10.41 -12.73 -0.91
CA SER A 10 11.10 -12.07 0.22
C SER A 10 10.31 -12.14 1.54
N GLU A 11 11.05 -12.25 2.65
CA GLU A 11 10.50 -12.17 4.00
C GLU A 11 9.93 -10.77 4.29
N ARG A 12 8.80 -10.72 5.01
CA ARG A 12 8.14 -9.48 5.43
C ARG A 12 8.59 -9.10 6.83
N THR A 13 9.19 -7.93 6.99
CA THR A 13 9.47 -7.37 8.31
C THR A 13 8.22 -6.65 8.83
N PRO A 14 7.75 -6.95 10.06
CA PRO A 14 6.72 -6.15 10.70
C PRO A 14 7.17 -4.69 10.78
N TYR A 15 6.32 -3.80 10.29
CA TYR A 15 6.51 -2.36 10.35
C TYR A 15 5.16 -1.78 10.68
N ASN A 16 5.06 -1.01 11.75
CA ASN A 16 3.81 -0.48 12.27
C ASN A 16 3.91 1.02 12.35
N ASP A 17 3.54 1.68 11.26
CA ASP A 17 3.56 3.14 11.19
C ASP A 17 2.29 3.66 10.54
N THR A 18 1.77 4.75 11.09
CA THR A 18 0.59 5.43 10.55
C THR A 18 1.07 6.54 9.64
N ILE A 19 0.66 6.48 8.38
CA ILE A 19 1.04 7.44 7.35
C ILE A 19 -0.19 8.13 6.77
N THR A 20 -0.03 9.41 6.46
CA THR A 20 -0.90 10.11 5.52
C THR A 20 -0.34 9.90 4.12
N PHE A 21 -1.15 9.35 3.22
CA PHE A 21 -0.77 9.09 1.84
C PHE A 21 -1.80 9.63 0.86
N SER A 22 -1.33 9.99 -0.32
CA SER A 22 -2.15 10.36 -1.44
C SER A 22 -2.41 9.16 -2.34
N VAL A 23 -3.66 8.92 -2.69
CA VAL A 23 -4.06 7.97 -3.73
C VAL A 23 -4.26 8.74 -5.02
N LEU A 24 -3.45 8.40 -6.02
CA LEU A 24 -3.52 8.91 -7.38
C LEU A 24 -4.21 7.87 -8.27
N PHE A 25 -5.28 8.26 -8.94
CA PHE A 25 -6.04 7.41 -9.84
C PHE A 25 -6.68 8.24 -10.95
N THR A 26 -6.96 7.61 -12.09
CA THR A 26 -7.64 8.26 -13.21
C THR A 26 -9.12 7.93 -13.18
N GLU A 27 -9.96 8.95 -13.23
CA GLU A 27 -11.41 8.80 -13.35
C GLU A 27 -11.88 9.72 -14.48
N SER A 28 -12.49 9.15 -15.53
CA SER A 28 -13.03 9.91 -16.67
C SER A 28 -12.03 10.90 -17.30
N GLU A 29 -10.80 10.44 -17.57
CA GLU A 29 -9.68 11.21 -18.16
C GLU A 29 -9.00 12.23 -17.23
N ASP A 30 -9.57 12.49 -16.05
CA ASP A 30 -8.95 13.35 -15.04
C ASP A 30 -8.08 12.55 -14.07
N LEU A 31 -6.88 13.07 -13.78
CA LEU A 31 -6.06 12.57 -12.68
C LEU A 31 -6.61 13.09 -11.35
N LYS A 32 -7.18 12.20 -10.55
CA LYS A 32 -7.65 12.50 -9.20
C LYS A 32 -6.59 12.17 -8.17
N LYS A 33 -6.60 12.96 -7.10
CA LYS A 33 -5.75 12.79 -5.93
C LYS A 33 -6.62 12.93 -4.69
N ILE A 34 -6.57 11.93 -3.80
CA ILE A 34 -7.25 11.97 -2.50
C ILE A 34 -6.22 11.69 -1.41
N GLU A 35 -6.27 12.46 -0.33
CA GLU A 35 -5.40 12.27 0.83
C GLU A 35 -6.13 11.47 1.91
N ILE A 36 -5.50 10.38 2.36
CA ILE A 36 -6.08 9.37 3.24
C ILE A 36 -5.05 8.98 4.31
N GLU A 37 -5.53 8.61 5.49
CA GLU A 37 -4.71 7.99 6.53
C GLU A 37 -4.77 6.46 6.44
N GLY A 38 -3.63 5.81 6.71
CA GLY A 38 -3.57 4.36 6.83
C GLY A 38 -2.34 3.91 7.58
N LYS A 39 -2.29 2.61 7.86
CA LYS A 39 -1.22 2.00 8.64
C LYS A 39 -0.44 1.03 7.78
N ILE A 40 0.85 1.27 7.60
CA ILE A 40 1.75 0.23 7.10
C ILE A 40 1.88 -0.83 8.18
N ILE A 41 1.69 -2.10 7.79
CA ILE A 41 1.71 -3.27 8.69
C ILE A 41 2.87 -4.23 8.40
N ASN A 42 3.49 -4.11 7.23
CA ASN A 42 4.73 -4.82 6.89
C ASN A 42 5.42 -4.12 5.72
N THR A 43 6.73 -4.30 5.64
CA THR A 43 7.55 -3.83 4.53
C THR A 43 8.49 -4.93 4.06
N THR A 44 8.91 -4.81 2.80
CA THR A 44 9.94 -5.60 2.13
C THR A 44 10.77 -4.63 1.31
N GLN A 45 11.90 -5.08 0.74
CA GLN A 45 12.63 -4.26 -0.23
C GLN A 45 11.79 -3.89 -1.46
N ALA A 46 10.80 -4.73 -1.81
CA ALA A 46 9.99 -4.56 -3.02
C ALA A 46 8.69 -3.76 -2.80
N GLY A 47 8.22 -3.59 -1.56
CA GLY A 47 6.94 -2.96 -1.30
C GLY A 47 6.42 -3.10 0.12
N ILE A 48 5.18 -2.68 0.32
CA ILE A 48 4.52 -2.56 1.61
C ILE A 48 3.17 -3.26 1.65
N GLY A 49 2.77 -3.67 2.85
CA GLY A 49 1.38 -3.98 3.17
C GLY A 49 0.77 -2.85 3.97
N ILE A 50 -0.40 -2.37 3.57
CA ILE A 50 -1.12 -1.26 4.22
C ILE A 50 -2.52 -1.70 4.64
N VAL A 51 -3.02 -1.09 5.71
CA VAL A 51 -4.41 -1.16 6.17
C VAL A 51 -4.99 0.26 6.17
N THR A 52 -6.21 0.42 5.65
CA THR A 52 -6.89 1.72 5.57
C THR A 52 -8.41 1.52 5.55
N ASN A 53 -9.17 2.56 5.88
CA ASN A 53 -10.63 2.54 5.77
C ASN A 53 -11.12 2.97 4.37
N PHE A 54 -10.20 3.24 3.45
CA PHE A 54 -10.51 3.61 2.07
C PHE A 54 -10.36 2.41 1.12
N PRO A 55 -11.31 2.18 0.18
CA PRO A 55 -11.21 1.11 -0.79
C PRO A 55 -10.08 1.39 -1.79
N LEU A 56 -8.96 0.68 -1.64
CA LEU A 56 -7.87 0.71 -2.60
C LEU A 56 -8.13 -0.29 -3.73
N GLU A 57 -7.75 0.04 -4.95
CA GLU A 57 -7.87 -0.84 -6.12
C GLU A 57 -6.52 -1.07 -6.76
N ALA A 58 -6.38 -2.20 -7.46
CA ALA A 58 -5.16 -2.50 -8.21
C ALA A 58 -4.93 -1.43 -9.29
N GLY A 59 -3.70 -0.92 -9.37
CA GLY A 59 -3.33 0.18 -10.26
C GLY A 59 -3.37 1.57 -9.62
N HIS A 60 -4.05 1.75 -8.48
CA HIS A 60 -3.90 2.98 -7.69
C HIS A 60 -2.44 3.20 -7.32
N VAL A 61 -2.00 4.45 -7.36
CA VAL A 61 -0.64 4.84 -6.93
C VAL A 61 -0.73 5.54 -5.59
N LEU A 62 -0.04 4.99 -4.60
CA LEU A 62 0.12 5.56 -3.27
C LEU A 62 1.36 6.44 -3.27
N GLN A 63 1.26 7.64 -2.71
CA GLN A 63 2.38 8.56 -2.55
C GLN A 63 2.40 9.12 -1.13
N TRP A 64 3.53 9.02 -0.42
CA TRP A 64 3.67 9.56 0.94
C TRP A 64 5.09 10.05 1.18
N ALA A 65 5.26 10.99 2.11
CA ALA A 65 6.56 11.39 2.61
C ALA A 65 6.89 10.56 3.85
N ASP A 66 8.01 9.84 3.82
CA ASP A 66 8.52 9.13 4.99
C ASP A 66 9.25 10.12 5.90
N GLU A 67 8.61 10.49 7.01
CA GLU A 67 9.18 11.40 8.01
C GLU A 67 10.44 10.83 8.68
N HIS A 68 10.53 9.50 8.81
CA HIS A 68 11.69 8.81 9.36
C HIS A 68 12.90 8.85 8.41
N GLN A 69 12.67 9.03 7.10
CA GLN A 69 13.69 9.19 6.08
C GLN A 69 13.84 10.63 5.57
N LYS A 70 13.74 11.61 6.48
CA LYS A 70 13.92 13.05 6.18
C LYS A 70 12.95 13.58 5.11
N GLY A 71 11.72 13.07 5.08
CA GLY A 71 10.70 13.47 4.11
C GLY A 71 10.95 12.92 2.71
N LYS A 72 11.67 11.79 2.58
CA LYS A 72 11.82 11.10 1.30
C LYS A 72 10.45 10.74 0.76
N LEU A 73 10.19 11.12 -0.48
CA LEU A 73 8.95 10.77 -1.16
C LEU A 73 8.99 9.31 -1.60
N HIS A 74 8.03 8.53 -1.16
CA HIS A 74 7.80 7.17 -1.59
C HIS A 74 6.59 7.11 -2.52
N MET A 75 6.69 6.24 -3.54
CA MET A 75 5.60 5.92 -4.44
C MET A 75 5.48 4.41 -4.55
N ALA A 76 4.25 3.90 -4.52
CA ALA A 76 3.97 2.48 -4.68
C ALA A 76 2.67 2.25 -5.44
N SER A 77 2.64 1.29 -6.35
CA SER A 77 1.42 0.87 -7.05
C SER A 77 0.75 -0.28 -6.30
N VAL A 78 -0.55 -0.15 -6.04
CA VAL A 78 -1.36 -1.22 -5.44
C VAL A 78 -1.43 -2.40 -6.41
N ARG A 79 -1.05 -3.58 -5.92
CA ARG A 79 -1.08 -4.85 -6.69
C ARG A 79 -2.31 -5.69 -6.39
N TRP A 80 -2.82 -5.59 -5.16
CA TRP A 80 -4.04 -6.26 -4.73
C TRP A 80 -4.61 -5.52 -3.53
N SER A 81 -5.93 -5.64 -3.35
CA SER A 81 -6.66 -5.21 -2.17
C SER A 81 -7.64 -6.29 -1.74
N GLN A 82 -7.96 -6.27 -0.46
CA GLN A 82 -8.91 -7.16 0.17
C GLN A 82 -9.73 -6.33 1.15
N GLU A 83 -11.04 -6.33 0.97
CA GLU A 83 -11.99 -5.85 1.96
C GLU A 83 -12.08 -6.86 3.12
N LEU A 84 -12.06 -6.33 4.33
CA LEU A 84 -12.31 -7.02 5.58
C LEU A 84 -13.45 -6.27 6.28
N GLU A 85 -14.09 -6.88 7.29
CA GLU A 85 -15.36 -6.41 7.85
C GLU A 85 -15.46 -4.89 8.07
N ASP A 86 -14.42 -4.27 8.63
CA ASP A 86 -14.41 -2.83 8.94
C ASP A 86 -13.33 -2.02 8.19
N TYR A 87 -12.47 -2.67 7.41
CA TYR A 87 -11.30 -2.01 6.80
C TYR A 87 -10.77 -2.75 5.57
N PHE A 88 -9.92 -2.08 4.80
CA PHE A 88 -9.24 -2.65 3.64
C PHE A 88 -7.79 -2.97 3.95
N ARG A 89 -7.31 -4.09 3.43
CA ARG A 89 -5.90 -4.45 3.41
C ARG A 89 -5.41 -4.49 1.97
N ALA A 90 -4.29 -3.84 1.69
CA ALA A 90 -3.70 -3.84 0.37
C ALA A 90 -2.21 -4.16 0.40
N GLY A 91 -1.72 -4.72 -0.70
CA GLY A 91 -0.29 -4.83 -0.98
C GLY A 91 0.09 -3.90 -2.11
N ALA A 92 1.08 -3.04 -1.87
CA ALA A 92 1.61 -2.11 -2.86
C ALA A 92 3.09 -2.39 -3.10
N MET A 93 3.52 -2.24 -4.35
CA MET A 93 4.91 -2.44 -4.79
C MET A 93 5.53 -1.08 -5.09
N PHE A 94 6.75 -0.83 -4.60
CA PHE A 94 7.45 0.42 -4.88
C PHE A 94 7.67 0.61 -6.39
N ILE A 95 7.61 1.87 -6.83
CA ILE A 95 7.86 2.31 -8.21
C ILE A 95 9.29 2.84 -8.30
#